data_AF-A0AAD7Y9N3-F1
#
_entry.id   AF-A0AAD7Y9N3-F1
#
_cell.length_a   1.000
_cell.length_b   1.000
_cell.length_c   1.000
_cell.angle_alpha   90.00
_cell.angle_beta   90.00
_cell.angle_gamma   90.00
#
_symmetry.space_group_name_H-M   'P 1'
#
loop_
_entity.id
_entity.type
_entity.pdbx_description
1 polymer ?
#
loop_
_entity_poly.entity_id
_entity_poly.type
_entity_poly.pdbx_seq_one_letter_code
_entity_poly.pdbx_strand_id
1 'polypeptide(L)'
;MHVARVMTLLALLAGQAHCFKWEIVVAGTKQLEFYHNGTLTHTQAVPEAHMITSLALDPVRGRLLLSDSRPNMTVYSFDLATRALRPVLAVPTYDNFVRVAYDPVSQRMLYQLEYAIYSYSLDATRPSQFAVGDAVSELVDFSNDVAVDSCGGYVYWATDRGITRARLDGSDRVIVVDRRAHERRSMVLDQRTRRLYWTETDDAQNKRVTIESADFDGNDRKTIYTIAENTSFAHSLAVSKDFLYWQNYEQEGIWQLPKYPARGTARRLPTLPCNRCWVYHRIATNYKIKEQLHGVKGCSALRALIPSNSSTSNSSSTSNSSSTSSPECAASVCQNYCFAGECSVSAEGEPTCSCEAGYSGERCEVAACQNYCLNGGVCSLREGNERACQCAAGFQGERCDVPALLTQCVQAVSLLKDLLNADVSSVALSKGVKPACAATAL
;
A
#
# COMPACT_ATOMS: atom_id res chain seq x y z
N MET A 1 15.35 53.49 -30.15
CA MET A 1 14.91 52.37 -31.00
C MET A 1 15.77 51.16 -30.67
N HIS A 2 15.15 49.97 -30.61
CA HIS A 2 15.67 48.63 -30.29
C HIS A 2 15.55 48.18 -28.83
N VAL A 3 14.32 47.82 -28.47
CA VAL A 3 14.01 46.81 -27.44
C VAL A 3 13.94 45.46 -28.17
N ALA A 4 14.90 44.57 -27.94
CA ALA A 4 14.82 43.18 -28.40
C ALA A 4 14.15 42.35 -27.30
N ARG A 5 12.94 41.89 -27.58
CA ARG A 5 12.14 41.00 -26.73
C ARG A 5 12.80 39.62 -26.69
N VAL A 6 13.17 39.16 -25.50
CA VAL A 6 13.47 37.74 -25.24
C VAL A 6 12.13 37.02 -25.10
N MET A 7 11.75 36.26 -26.14
CA MET A 7 10.60 35.36 -26.13
C MET A 7 10.84 34.23 -25.12
N THR A 8 10.03 34.18 -24.08
CA THR A 8 9.94 33.06 -23.14
C THR A 8 9.26 31.90 -23.86
N LEU A 9 10.00 30.84 -24.17
CA LEU A 9 9.45 29.57 -24.64
C LEU A 9 8.81 28.84 -23.45
N LEU A 10 7.53 29.12 -23.20
CA LEU A 10 6.66 28.25 -22.41
C LEU A 10 6.31 27.04 -23.28
N ALA A 11 7.10 25.98 -23.17
CA ALA A 11 6.73 24.68 -23.68
C ALA A 11 5.59 24.13 -22.81
N LEU A 12 4.35 24.32 -23.26
CA LEU A 12 3.19 23.54 -22.83
C LEU A 12 3.42 22.08 -23.23
N LEU A 13 4.05 21.30 -22.35
CA LEU A 13 4.02 19.84 -22.43
C LEU A 13 2.65 19.37 -21.94
N ALA A 14 1.66 19.45 -22.82
CA ALA A 14 0.43 18.69 -22.68
C ALA A 14 0.79 17.19 -22.66
N GLY A 15 0.23 16.47 -21.69
CA GLY A 15 0.61 15.11 -21.31
C GLY A 15 0.61 14.11 -22.46
N GLN A 16 1.79 13.79 -22.96
CA GLN A 16 2.01 12.48 -23.57
C GLN A 16 2.24 11.47 -22.44
N ALA A 17 1.25 10.61 -22.21
CA ALA A 17 1.38 9.43 -21.35
C ALA A 17 2.44 8.49 -21.94
N HIS A 18 3.70 8.75 -21.63
CA HIS A 18 4.80 7.85 -22.00
C HIS A 18 4.73 6.64 -21.08
N CYS A 19 4.26 5.51 -21.61
CA CYS A 19 4.38 4.22 -20.94
C CYS A 19 5.87 3.84 -20.92
N PHE A 20 6.50 3.89 -19.75
CA PHE A 20 7.90 3.51 -19.58
C PHE A 20 7.98 2.11 -18.95
N LYS A 21 8.93 1.29 -19.42
CA LYS A 21 9.20 -0.03 -18.84
C LYS A 21 10.00 0.14 -17.55
N TRP A 22 9.64 -0.65 -16.53
CA TRP A 22 10.32 -0.67 -15.24
C TRP A 22 10.23 -2.04 -14.58
N GLU A 23 11.23 -2.38 -13.77
CA GLU A 23 11.36 -3.65 -13.04
C GLU A 23 11.34 -3.44 -11.53
N ILE A 24 11.90 -2.33 -11.07
CA ILE A 24 11.83 -1.92 -9.67
C ILE A 24 11.46 -0.45 -9.59
N VAL A 25 10.73 -0.11 -8.55
CA VAL A 25 10.49 1.26 -8.13
C VAL A 25 11.02 1.42 -6.71
N VAL A 26 11.67 2.53 -6.46
CA VAL A 26 12.27 2.87 -5.19
C VAL A 26 11.63 4.17 -4.72
N ALA A 27 11.02 4.14 -3.54
CA ALA A 27 10.50 5.35 -2.91
C ALA A 27 11.65 6.13 -2.27
N GLY A 28 11.81 7.39 -2.66
CA GLY A 28 12.60 8.38 -1.93
C GLY A 28 11.71 9.24 -1.03
N THR A 29 12.24 10.32 -0.48
CA THR A 29 11.51 11.20 0.45
C THR A 29 10.24 11.80 -0.19
N LYS A 30 10.34 12.32 -1.42
CA LYS A 30 9.23 12.98 -2.14
C LYS A 30 9.17 12.61 -3.62
N GLN A 31 9.71 11.46 -3.97
CA GLN A 31 9.79 11.00 -5.36
C GLN A 31 9.81 9.48 -5.44
N LEU A 32 9.46 8.97 -6.61
CA LEU A 32 9.58 7.57 -6.98
C LEU A 32 10.61 7.45 -8.09
N GLU A 33 11.58 6.55 -7.92
CA GLU A 33 12.64 6.26 -8.87
C GLU A 33 12.40 4.91 -9.53
N PHE A 34 12.27 4.89 -10.85
CA PHE A 34 11.96 3.69 -11.62
C PHE A 34 13.17 3.21 -12.40
N TYR A 35 13.50 1.94 -12.22
CA TYR A 35 14.66 1.32 -12.85
C TYR A 35 14.25 0.21 -13.80
N HIS A 36 14.99 0.06 -14.89
CA HIS A 36 14.87 -1.03 -15.85
C HIS A 36 16.26 -1.49 -16.28
N ASN A 37 16.51 -2.80 -16.29
CA ASN A 37 17.83 -3.38 -16.60
C ASN A 37 18.96 -2.83 -15.70
N GLY A 38 18.62 -2.43 -14.47
CA GLY A 38 19.56 -1.87 -13.51
C GLY A 38 20.00 -0.43 -13.78
N THR A 39 19.32 0.31 -14.66
CA THR A 39 19.53 1.75 -14.84
C THR A 39 18.30 2.54 -14.42
N LEU A 40 18.51 3.74 -13.88
CA LEU A 40 17.43 4.69 -13.60
C LEU A 40 16.85 5.18 -14.93
N THR A 41 15.56 4.97 -15.14
CA THR A 41 14.86 5.31 -16.39
C THR A 41 13.92 6.49 -16.24
N HIS A 42 13.28 6.62 -15.08
CA HIS A 42 12.30 7.66 -14.84
C HIS A 42 12.25 8.03 -13.36
N THR A 43 11.98 9.30 -13.08
CA THR A 43 11.73 9.81 -11.73
C THR A 43 10.40 10.55 -11.74
N GLN A 44 9.53 10.20 -10.80
CA GLN A 44 8.22 10.81 -10.63
C GLN A 44 8.19 11.57 -9.30
N ALA A 45 7.96 12.88 -9.36
CA ALA A 45 7.77 13.68 -8.16
C ALA A 45 6.43 13.35 -7.49
N VAL A 46 6.43 13.36 -6.15
CA VAL A 46 5.25 13.22 -5.28
C VAL A 46 5.27 14.40 -4.29
N PRO A 47 4.98 15.63 -4.76
CA PRO A 47 5.17 16.84 -3.97
C PRO A 47 4.29 16.91 -2.72
N GLU A 48 3.15 16.22 -2.73
CA GLU A 48 2.23 16.10 -1.61
C GLU A 48 2.77 15.21 -0.49
N ALA A 49 3.75 14.33 -0.76
CA ALA A 49 4.34 13.49 0.28
C ALA A 49 5.26 14.32 1.19
N HIS A 50 5.17 14.09 2.50
CA HIS A 50 6.19 14.56 3.44
C HIS A 50 7.42 13.65 3.37
N MET A 51 7.21 12.36 3.60
CA MET A 51 8.21 11.30 3.56
C MET A 51 7.52 9.96 3.32
N ILE A 52 7.78 9.35 2.17
CA ILE A 52 7.25 8.03 1.85
C ILE A 52 7.94 6.98 2.73
N THR A 53 7.17 6.17 3.47
CA THR A 53 7.68 5.23 4.48
C THR A 53 7.46 3.75 4.15
N SER A 54 6.53 3.45 3.25
CA SER A 54 6.29 2.10 2.72
C SER A 54 5.72 2.14 1.31
N LEU A 55 5.88 1.02 0.60
CA LEU A 55 5.49 0.86 -0.78
C LEU A 55 4.95 -0.56 -1.00
N ALA A 56 3.73 -0.70 -1.52
CA ALA A 56 3.21 -1.95 -2.05
C ALA A 56 2.68 -1.75 -3.47
N LEU A 57 2.64 -2.82 -4.26
CA LEU A 57 2.11 -2.82 -5.62
C LEU A 57 0.77 -3.56 -5.65
N ASP A 58 -0.26 -2.95 -6.24
CA ASP A 58 -1.41 -3.65 -6.82
C ASP A 58 -1.05 -3.99 -8.28
N PRO A 59 -0.61 -5.24 -8.56
CA PRO A 59 -0.19 -5.63 -9.90
C PRO A 59 -1.37 -5.83 -10.87
N VAL A 60 -2.61 -5.94 -10.37
CA VAL A 60 -3.80 -6.15 -11.20
C VAL A 60 -4.26 -4.82 -11.78
N ARG A 61 -4.28 -3.77 -10.96
CA ARG A 61 -4.73 -2.42 -11.36
C ARG A 61 -3.59 -1.48 -11.76
N GLY A 62 -2.34 -1.88 -11.56
CA GLY A 62 -1.18 -1.04 -11.86
C GLY A 62 -1.09 0.18 -10.96
N ARG A 63 -1.26 0.00 -9.64
CA ARG A 63 -1.23 1.08 -8.65
C ARG A 63 -0.19 0.81 -7.58
N LEU A 64 0.46 1.85 -7.09
CA LEU A 64 1.33 1.80 -5.92
C LEU A 64 0.57 2.30 -4.69
N LEU A 65 0.67 1.59 -3.57
CA LEU A 65 0.20 2.04 -2.27
C LEU A 65 1.37 2.62 -1.50
N LEU A 66 1.24 3.86 -1.05
CA LEU A 66 2.30 4.69 -0.46
C LEU A 66 1.86 5.18 0.91
N SER A 67 2.59 4.90 1.98
CA SER A 67 2.34 5.55 3.28
C SER A 67 3.20 6.80 3.46
N ASP A 68 2.61 7.87 3.99
CA ASP A 68 3.28 9.15 4.28
C ASP A 68 3.35 9.41 5.81
N SER A 69 4.51 9.84 6.31
CA SER A 69 4.79 10.01 7.76
C SER A 69 4.33 11.34 8.37
N ARG A 70 3.21 11.91 7.90
CA ARG A 70 2.63 13.12 8.50
C ARG A 70 2.11 12.84 9.93
N PRO A 71 1.87 13.86 10.78
CA PRO A 71 1.24 13.68 12.10
C PRO A 71 -0.11 12.96 12.09
N ASN A 72 -0.75 12.86 10.91
CA ASN A 72 -1.78 11.86 10.61
C ASN A 72 -1.28 10.98 9.47
N MET A 73 -1.12 9.69 9.73
CA MET A 73 -0.65 8.73 8.75
C MET A 73 -1.67 8.59 7.63
N THR A 74 -1.23 8.78 6.38
CA THR A 74 -2.10 8.63 5.21
C THR A 74 -1.48 7.65 4.24
N VAL A 75 -2.27 6.67 3.82
CA VAL A 75 -1.96 5.81 2.68
C VAL A 75 -2.59 6.39 1.43
N TYR A 76 -1.77 6.58 0.40
CA TYR A 76 -2.17 7.03 -0.92
C TYR A 76 -2.10 5.87 -1.92
N SER A 77 -3.01 5.88 -2.88
CA SER A 77 -2.91 5.11 -4.11
C SER A 77 -2.35 6.02 -5.19
N PHE A 78 -1.23 5.64 -5.79
CA PHE A 78 -0.64 6.27 -6.97
C PHE A 78 -0.86 5.38 -8.18
N ASP A 79 -1.62 5.88 -9.14
CA ASP A 79 -1.94 5.15 -10.36
C ASP A 79 -0.82 5.29 -11.40
N LEU A 80 -0.22 4.17 -11.83
CA LEU A 80 0.97 4.20 -12.68
C LEU A 80 0.68 4.70 -14.10
N ALA A 81 -0.56 4.56 -14.58
CA ALA A 81 -0.94 4.99 -15.93
C ALA A 81 -1.28 6.48 -15.98
N THR A 82 -2.14 6.91 -15.04
CA THR A 82 -2.68 8.28 -15.01
C THR A 82 -1.83 9.24 -14.18
N ARG A 83 -0.90 8.70 -13.37
CA ARG A 83 -0.09 9.43 -12.38
C ARG A 83 -0.93 10.13 -11.30
N ALA A 84 -2.21 9.76 -11.18
CA ALA A 84 -3.10 10.31 -10.18
C ALA A 84 -2.72 9.78 -8.79
N LEU A 85 -2.53 10.69 -7.84
CA LEU A 85 -2.35 10.38 -6.43
C LEU A 85 -3.68 10.60 -5.70
N ARG A 86 -4.16 9.59 -4.97
CA ARG A 86 -5.45 9.65 -4.26
C ARG A 86 -5.30 9.12 -2.83
N PRO A 87 -5.80 9.83 -1.80
CA PRO A 87 -5.82 9.28 -0.45
C PRO A 87 -6.77 8.08 -0.39
N VAL A 88 -6.32 6.99 0.24
CA VAL A 88 -7.06 5.74 0.40
C VAL A 88 -7.53 5.57 1.85
N LEU A 89 -6.62 5.79 2.78
CA LEU A 89 -6.84 5.59 4.21
C LEU A 89 -6.08 6.67 4.97
N ALA A 90 -6.75 7.36 5.89
CA ALA A 90 -6.11 8.24 6.86
C ALA A 90 -6.34 7.66 8.25
N VAL A 91 -5.26 7.38 8.98
CA VAL A 91 -5.33 6.89 10.36
C VAL A 91 -4.75 7.97 11.27
N PRO A 92 -5.53 8.48 12.24
CA PRO A 92 -5.01 9.38 13.26
C PRO A 92 -4.12 8.58 14.20
N THR A 93 -2.81 8.60 13.96
CA THR A 93 -1.80 7.92 14.78
C THR A 93 -0.53 8.75 14.82
N TYR A 94 0.16 8.70 15.96
CA TYR A 94 1.49 9.27 16.15
C TYR A 94 2.61 8.30 15.70
N ASP A 95 2.23 7.11 15.22
CA ASP A 95 3.18 6.14 14.70
C ASP A 95 3.81 6.68 13.41
N ASN A 96 5.14 6.74 13.41
CA ASN A 96 5.92 7.29 12.32
C ASN A 96 6.15 6.29 11.17
N PHE A 97 5.78 5.02 11.35
CA PHE A 97 6.19 3.94 10.44
C PHE A 97 5.09 2.92 10.16
N VAL A 98 4.26 3.21 9.18
CA VAL A 98 3.32 2.21 8.66
C VAL A 98 3.97 1.40 7.55
N ARG A 99 3.68 0.10 7.55
CA ARG A 99 4.08 -0.84 6.50
C ARG A 99 2.83 -1.33 5.82
N VAL A 100 2.83 -1.27 4.50
CA VAL A 100 1.72 -1.76 3.70
C VAL A 100 2.14 -2.97 2.88
N ALA A 101 1.28 -3.98 2.84
CA ALA A 101 1.30 -5.04 1.85
C ALA A 101 -0.08 -5.11 1.20
N TYR A 102 -0.16 -5.77 0.06
CA TYR A 102 -1.42 -5.90 -0.67
C TYR A 102 -1.63 -7.33 -1.13
N ASP A 103 -2.82 -7.85 -0.85
CA ASP A 103 -3.28 -9.11 -1.40
C ASP A 103 -4.25 -8.86 -2.56
N PRO A 104 -3.84 -9.10 -3.83
CA PRO A 104 -4.73 -8.95 -4.97
C PRO A 104 -5.89 -9.95 -4.98
N VAL A 105 -5.78 -11.10 -4.32
CA VAL A 105 -6.84 -12.13 -4.30
C VAL A 105 -8.01 -11.69 -3.42
N SER A 106 -7.74 -11.29 -2.18
CA SER A 106 -8.78 -10.76 -1.29
C SER A 106 -9.09 -9.27 -1.52
N GLN A 107 -8.31 -8.59 -2.38
CA GLN A 107 -8.38 -7.14 -2.62
C GLN A 107 -8.22 -6.32 -1.34
N ARG A 108 -7.40 -6.83 -0.42
CA ARG A 108 -7.15 -6.21 0.88
C ARG A 108 -5.74 -5.68 0.96
N MET A 109 -5.63 -4.45 1.43
CA MET A 109 -4.39 -3.89 1.92
C MET A 109 -4.21 -4.33 3.37
N LEU A 110 -3.06 -4.89 3.70
CA LEU A 110 -2.63 -5.08 5.06
C LEU A 110 -1.76 -3.90 5.47
N TYR A 111 -1.99 -3.36 6.66
CA TYR A 111 -1.13 -2.32 7.20
C TYR A 111 -0.79 -2.60 8.66
N GLN A 112 0.48 -2.44 9.00
CA GLN A 112 0.98 -2.63 10.35
C GLN A 112 1.06 -1.28 11.07
N LEU A 113 0.49 -1.21 12.27
CA LEU A 113 0.77 -0.18 13.28
C LEU A 113 1.59 -0.80 14.43
N GLU A 114 2.09 0.03 15.34
CA GLU A 114 2.98 -0.34 16.46
C GLU A 114 2.68 -1.70 17.12
N TYR A 115 1.42 -2.06 17.35
CA TYR A 115 1.03 -3.29 18.08
C TYR A 115 0.17 -4.29 17.31
N ALA A 116 -0.24 -3.97 16.08
CA ALA A 116 -1.22 -4.78 15.37
C ALA A 116 -1.11 -4.67 13.85
N ILE A 117 -1.52 -5.75 13.18
CA ILE A 117 -1.73 -5.77 11.73
C ILE A 117 -3.22 -5.66 11.47
N TYR A 118 -3.58 -4.72 10.61
CA TYR A 118 -4.94 -4.45 10.21
C TYR A 118 -5.15 -4.79 8.75
N SER A 119 -6.38 -5.12 8.38
CA SER A 119 -6.77 -5.31 6.98
C SER A 119 -7.80 -4.28 6.54
N TYR A 120 -7.64 -3.75 5.33
CA TYR A 120 -8.54 -2.75 4.73
C TYR A 120 -8.91 -3.17 3.30
N SER A 121 -10.21 -3.22 3.00
CA SER A 121 -10.71 -3.51 1.65
C SER A 121 -10.50 -2.31 0.74
N LEU A 122 -9.91 -2.53 -0.44
CA LEU A 122 -9.81 -1.50 -1.48
C LEU A 122 -11.01 -1.50 -2.45
N ASP A 123 -11.93 -2.46 -2.31
CA ASP A 123 -13.17 -2.52 -3.09
C ASP A 123 -14.25 -1.62 -2.46
N ALA A 124 -14.68 -0.61 -3.22
CA ALA A 124 -15.67 0.39 -2.80
C ALA A 124 -17.13 -0.13 -2.83
N THR A 125 -17.39 -1.30 -3.43
CA THR A 125 -18.75 -1.85 -3.58
C THR A 125 -19.24 -2.61 -2.34
N ARG A 126 -18.33 -3.00 -1.46
CA ARG A 126 -18.66 -3.53 -0.13
C ARG A 126 -18.51 -2.39 0.85
N PRO A 127 -19.60 -1.81 1.40
CA PRO A 127 -19.45 -0.93 2.55
C PRO A 127 -18.64 -1.71 3.58
N SER A 128 -17.57 -1.09 4.08
CA SER A 128 -16.71 -1.64 5.12
C SER A 128 -17.59 -1.98 6.31
N GLN A 129 -18.04 -3.24 6.37
CA GLN A 129 -18.85 -3.78 7.46
C GLN A 129 -18.08 -3.85 8.78
N PHE A 130 -16.82 -3.44 8.75
CA PHE A 130 -15.92 -3.36 9.87
C PHE A 130 -15.31 -1.97 9.90
N ALA A 131 -15.35 -1.35 11.09
CA ALA A 131 -14.64 -0.12 11.42
C ALA A 131 -13.16 -0.23 11.02
N VAL A 132 -12.46 0.91 10.93
CA VAL A 132 -10.99 1.01 10.73
C VAL A 132 -10.25 -0.29 11.07
N GLY A 133 -9.94 -1.08 10.04
CA GLY A 133 -9.13 -2.29 10.12
C GLY A 133 -9.69 -3.43 10.97
N ASP A 134 -10.10 -4.55 10.35
CA ASP A 134 -10.17 -5.81 11.11
C ASP A 134 -8.76 -6.16 11.58
N ALA A 135 -8.55 -6.27 12.89
CA ALA A 135 -7.29 -6.71 13.45
C ALA A 135 -7.04 -8.16 13.01
N VAL A 136 -6.00 -8.36 12.19
CA VAL A 136 -5.54 -9.68 11.76
C VAL A 136 -4.69 -10.33 12.86
N SER A 137 -3.97 -9.52 13.63
CA SER A 137 -3.25 -9.96 14.82
C SER A 137 -3.10 -8.82 15.82
N GLU A 138 -3.31 -9.12 17.09
CA GLU A 138 -2.90 -8.32 18.24
C GLU A 138 -1.52 -8.78 18.73
N LEU A 139 -0.76 -7.88 19.36
CA LEU A 139 0.59 -8.12 19.89
C LEU A 139 1.63 -8.42 18.80
N VAL A 140 1.91 -7.40 17.99
CA VAL A 140 3.02 -7.37 17.03
C VAL A 140 4.15 -6.55 17.65
N ASP A 141 5.34 -7.13 17.82
CA ASP A 141 6.51 -6.42 18.35
C ASP A 141 7.36 -5.83 17.23
N PHE A 142 7.51 -4.50 17.21
CA PHE A 142 8.49 -3.70 16.44
C PHE A 142 8.88 -4.24 15.04
N SER A 143 7.97 -4.94 14.35
CA SER A 143 8.24 -5.53 13.04
C SER A 143 8.35 -4.42 12.02
N ASN A 144 9.31 -4.54 11.13
CA ASN A 144 9.55 -3.56 10.08
C ASN A 144 8.84 -3.92 8.78
N ASP A 145 8.10 -5.03 8.72
CA ASP A 145 7.57 -5.54 7.47
C ASP A 145 6.43 -6.53 7.66
N VAL A 146 5.61 -6.66 6.61
CA VAL A 146 4.52 -7.64 6.50
C VAL A 146 4.54 -8.19 5.08
N ALA A 147 4.41 -9.51 4.93
CA ALA A 147 4.40 -10.17 3.63
C ALA A 147 3.16 -11.05 3.46
N VAL A 148 2.70 -11.21 2.22
CA VAL A 148 1.46 -11.93 1.90
C VAL A 148 1.73 -13.08 0.94
N ASP A 149 1.28 -14.28 1.32
CA ASP A 149 1.10 -15.41 0.41
C ASP A 149 -0.33 -15.39 -0.15
N SER A 150 -0.53 -14.70 -1.28
CA SER A 150 -1.81 -14.65 -2.00
C SER A 150 -2.31 -16.00 -2.52
N CYS A 151 -1.43 -16.99 -2.71
CA CYS A 151 -1.83 -18.33 -3.15
C CYS A 151 -2.39 -19.15 -2.00
N GLY A 152 -1.72 -19.11 -0.84
CA GLY A 152 -2.11 -19.83 0.37
C GLY A 152 -3.12 -19.10 1.25
N GLY A 153 -3.31 -17.79 1.05
CA GLY A 153 -4.16 -16.95 1.91
C GLY A 153 -3.55 -16.68 3.28
N TYR A 154 -2.23 -16.59 3.35
CA TYR A 154 -1.49 -16.37 4.60
C TYR A 154 -0.81 -15.00 4.62
N VAL A 155 -0.70 -14.42 5.82
CA VAL A 155 0.15 -13.27 6.11
C VAL A 155 1.32 -13.71 7.00
N TYR A 156 2.48 -13.11 6.76
CA TYR A 156 3.72 -13.34 7.48
C TYR A 156 4.21 -12.02 8.08
N TRP A 157 4.67 -12.08 9.33
CA TRP A 157 5.23 -10.92 10.03
C TRP A 157 6.27 -11.34 11.07
N ALA A 158 7.14 -10.42 11.46
CA ALA A 158 8.11 -10.68 12.51
C ALA A 158 7.49 -10.41 13.89
N THR A 159 7.95 -11.17 14.88
CA THR A 159 7.60 -11.05 16.29
C THR A 159 8.88 -11.19 17.12
N ASP A 160 8.78 -10.92 18.42
CA ASP A 160 9.80 -11.24 19.40
C ASP A 160 10.18 -12.73 19.47
N ARG A 161 9.36 -13.63 18.94
CA ARG A 161 9.60 -15.08 18.89
C ARG A 161 10.07 -15.59 17.53
N GLY A 162 10.16 -14.71 16.53
CA GLY A 162 10.62 -15.03 15.18
C GLY A 162 9.58 -14.66 14.12
N ILE A 163 9.59 -15.33 12.97
CA ILE A 163 8.62 -15.06 11.90
C ILE A 163 7.37 -15.89 12.14
N THR A 164 6.23 -15.22 12.25
CA THR A 164 4.92 -15.81 12.46
C THR A 164 4.13 -15.77 11.15
N ARG A 165 3.31 -16.79 10.93
CA ARG A 165 2.32 -16.89 9.86
C ARG A 165 0.93 -17.10 10.45
N ALA A 166 -0.10 -16.50 9.85
CA ALA A 166 -1.51 -16.80 10.11
C ALA A 166 -2.35 -16.55 8.87
N ARG A 167 -3.61 -16.99 8.88
CA ARG A 167 -4.62 -16.58 7.90
C ARG A 167 -4.98 -15.09 8.08
N LEU A 168 -5.63 -14.51 7.07
CA LEU A 168 -6.10 -13.11 7.12
C LEU A 168 -7.15 -12.84 8.22
N ASP A 169 -7.80 -13.88 8.76
CA ASP A 169 -8.71 -13.79 9.90
C ASP A 169 -8.01 -14.04 11.26
N GLY A 170 -6.68 -14.19 11.25
CA GLY A 170 -5.86 -14.44 12.44
C GLY A 170 -5.78 -15.91 12.88
N SER A 171 -6.52 -16.82 12.23
CA SER A 171 -6.48 -18.26 12.54
C SER A 171 -5.24 -18.96 11.96
N ASP A 172 -5.02 -20.23 12.32
CA ASP A 172 -3.84 -21.04 11.93
C ASP A 172 -2.50 -20.33 12.24
N ARG A 173 -2.45 -19.58 13.35
CA ARG A 173 -1.26 -18.83 13.76
C ARG A 173 -0.15 -19.78 14.22
N VAL A 174 1.00 -19.73 13.54
CA VAL A 174 2.17 -20.58 13.80
C VAL A 174 3.46 -19.77 13.64
N ILE A 175 4.44 -20.02 14.51
CA ILE A 175 5.82 -19.53 14.32
C ILE A 175 6.51 -20.45 13.30
N VAL A 176 6.85 -19.90 12.14
CA VAL A 176 7.48 -20.65 11.04
C VAL A 176 9.00 -20.58 11.09
N VAL A 177 9.56 -19.50 11.63
CA VAL A 177 11.01 -19.39 11.81
C VAL A 177 11.28 -18.97 13.24
N ASP A 178 11.95 -19.83 13.99
CA ASP A 178 12.36 -19.53 15.36
C ASP A 178 13.37 -18.39 15.42
N ARG A 179 13.29 -17.61 16.49
CA ARG A 179 14.21 -16.52 16.73
C ARG A 179 15.59 -17.02 17.13
N ARG A 180 16.61 -16.57 16.38
CA ARG A 180 18.02 -16.76 16.75
C ARG A 180 18.74 -15.48 17.20
N ALA A 181 18.15 -14.30 16.93
CA ALA A 181 18.73 -13.00 17.29
C ALA A 181 17.65 -11.92 17.50
N HIS A 182 17.98 -10.83 18.19
CA HIS A 182 17.11 -9.65 18.30
C HIS A 182 17.23 -8.77 17.04
N GLU A 183 16.28 -7.84 16.90
CA GLU A 183 16.26 -6.75 15.92
C GLU A 183 15.62 -6.98 14.52
N ARG A 184 15.24 -5.83 13.92
CA ARG A 184 14.14 -5.63 12.98
C ARG A 184 14.37 -6.36 11.64
N ARG A 185 13.40 -7.19 11.24
CA ARG A 185 13.47 -7.96 9.97
C ARG A 185 12.67 -7.27 8.88
N SER A 186 13.29 -7.06 7.71
CA SER A 186 12.53 -6.95 6.46
C SER A 186 12.33 -8.35 5.91
N MET A 187 11.21 -8.61 5.25
CA MET A 187 10.91 -9.91 4.68
C MET A 187 10.11 -9.81 3.39
N VAL A 188 10.32 -10.78 2.51
CA VAL A 188 9.60 -10.88 1.25
C VAL A 188 9.39 -12.34 0.86
N LEU A 189 8.27 -12.64 0.20
CA LEU A 189 7.91 -13.97 -0.28
C LEU A 189 8.10 -14.04 -1.81
N ASP A 190 8.77 -15.07 -2.30
CA ASP A 190 8.81 -15.42 -3.73
C ASP A 190 7.84 -16.56 -4.00
N GLN A 191 6.69 -16.22 -4.58
CA GLN A 191 5.63 -17.18 -4.87
C GLN A 191 6.05 -18.29 -5.83
N ARG A 192 6.96 -17.99 -6.78
CA ARG A 192 7.38 -18.96 -7.78
C ARG A 192 8.19 -20.09 -7.17
N THR A 193 9.11 -19.73 -6.28
CA THR A 193 10.03 -20.67 -5.65
C THR A 193 9.54 -21.14 -4.28
N ARG A 194 8.41 -20.61 -3.80
CA ARG A 194 7.87 -20.80 -2.45
C ARG A 194 8.93 -20.58 -1.36
N ARG A 195 9.71 -19.51 -1.53
CA ARG A 195 10.81 -19.12 -0.63
C ARG A 195 10.48 -17.83 0.09
N LEU A 196 10.60 -17.85 1.41
CA LEU A 196 10.67 -16.67 2.25
C LEU A 196 12.13 -16.18 2.27
N TYR A 197 12.33 -14.87 2.20
CA TYR A 197 13.62 -14.22 2.38
C TYR A 197 13.50 -13.18 3.48
N TRP A 198 14.48 -13.09 4.38
CA TRP A 198 14.49 -12.08 5.44
C TRP A 198 15.90 -11.62 5.77
N THR A 199 16.01 -10.44 6.39
CA THR A 199 17.26 -9.97 6.98
C THR A 199 17.40 -10.48 8.41
N GLU A 200 18.56 -11.01 8.76
CA GLU A 200 18.89 -11.42 10.12
C GLU A 200 20.19 -10.76 10.57
N THR A 201 20.12 -10.05 11.69
CA THR A 201 21.27 -9.41 12.33
C THR A 201 21.75 -10.30 13.47
N ASP A 202 23.05 -10.58 13.52
CA ASP A 202 23.69 -11.30 14.61
C ASP A 202 24.17 -10.29 15.68
N ASP A 203 23.60 -10.37 16.89
CA ASP A 203 23.90 -9.48 18.01
C ASP A 203 25.27 -9.76 18.66
N ALA A 204 25.94 -10.86 18.30
CA ALA A 204 27.22 -11.23 18.89
C ALA A 204 28.36 -10.34 18.37
N GLN A 205 28.73 -9.29 19.12
CA GLN A 205 29.94 -8.42 19.05
C GLN A 205 30.35 -7.79 17.69
N ASN A 206 29.92 -8.32 16.54
CA ASN A 206 30.33 -7.99 15.18
C ASN A 206 29.16 -7.62 14.25
N LYS A 207 27.93 -7.44 14.77
CA LYS A 207 26.73 -6.90 14.06
C LYS A 207 26.68 -7.31 12.58
N ARG A 208 26.60 -8.61 12.34
CA ARG A 208 26.62 -9.16 10.98
C ARG A 208 25.19 -9.24 10.47
N VAL A 209 24.92 -8.62 9.32
CA VAL A 209 23.60 -8.70 8.67
C VAL A 209 23.66 -9.67 7.50
N THR A 210 22.76 -10.64 7.51
CA THR A 210 22.63 -11.69 6.49
C THR A 210 21.25 -11.64 5.83
N ILE A 211 21.17 -12.05 4.57
CA ILE A 211 19.93 -12.40 3.90
C ILE A 211 19.77 -13.91 4.03
N GLU A 212 18.77 -14.32 4.80
CA GLU A 212 18.41 -15.70 5.03
C GLU A 212 17.23 -16.09 4.12
N SER A 213 17.07 -17.38 3.89
CA SER A 213 15.93 -17.94 3.16
C SER A 213 15.51 -19.27 3.73
N ALA A 214 14.21 -19.56 3.63
CA ALA A 214 13.61 -20.86 3.94
C ALA A 214 12.42 -21.06 3.02
N ASP A 215 11.83 -22.25 3.01
CA ASP A 215 10.48 -22.41 2.46
C ASP A 215 9.43 -21.68 3.33
N PHE A 216 8.18 -21.69 2.86
CA PHE A 216 7.07 -21.01 3.53
C PHE A 216 6.68 -21.59 4.90
N ASP A 217 7.16 -22.78 5.24
CA ASP A 217 6.96 -23.45 6.53
C ASP A 217 8.23 -23.39 7.40
N GLY A 218 9.28 -22.69 6.95
CA GLY A 218 10.53 -22.50 7.69
C GLY A 218 11.60 -23.57 7.48
N ASN A 219 11.36 -24.56 6.63
CA ASN A 219 12.32 -25.63 6.37
C ASN A 219 13.35 -25.23 5.30
N ASP A 220 14.40 -26.06 5.16
CA ASP A 220 15.52 -25.84 4.24
C ASP A 220 16.15 -24.44 4.37
N ARG A 221 16.32 -23.99 5.62
CA ARG A 221 16.89 -22.68 5.92
C ARG A 221 18.34 -22.58 5.43
N LYS A 222 18.65 -21.50 4.71
CA LYS A 222 19.95 -21.22 4.09
C LYS A 222 20.29 -19.72 4.18
N THR A 223 21.55 -19.42 4.48
CA THR A 223 22.12 -18.08 4.28
C THR A 223 22.39 -17.87 2.79
N ILE A 224 21.77 -16.84 2.21
CA ILE A 224 21.89 -16.50 0.79
C ILE A 224 23.02 -15.51 0.55
N TYR A 225 23.18 -14.53 1.45
CA TYR A 225 24.18 -13.48 1.29
C TYR A 225 24.54 -12.85 2.63
N THR A 226 25.79 -12.41 2.78
CA THR A 226 26.25 -11.60 3.92
C THR A 226 26.44 -10.17 3.44
N ILE A 227 25.63 -9.24 3.97
CA ILE A 227 25.60 -7.85 3.49
C ILE A 227 26.85 -7.09 3.93
N ALA A 228 27.18 -7.15 5.21
CA ALA A 228 28.43 -6.61 5.75
C ALA A 228 28.67 -7.16 7.17
N GLU A 229 29.94 -7.09 7.58
CA GLU A 229 30.35 -7.19 8.97
C GLU A 229 30.30 -5.79 9.59
N ASN A 230 29.85 -5.68 10.84
CA ASN A 230 29.71 -4.42 11.56
C ASN A 230 28.72 -3.40 10.92
N THR A 231 27.58 -3.87 10.41
CA THR A 231 26.50 -3.01 9.89
C THR A 231 25.26 -3.09 10.76
N SER A 232 24.61 -1.95 10.97
CA SER A 232 23.51 -1.86 11.93
C SER A 232 22.15 -2.06 11.27
N PHE A 233 21.97 -1.77 9.97
CA PHE A 233 20.63 -1.69 9.37
C PHE A 233 20.55 -2.03 7.87
N ALA A 234 19.81 -3.08 7.52
CA ALA A 234 19.24 -3.30 6.19
C ALA A 234 17.71 -3.17 6.29
N HIS A 235 17.11 -2.26 5.52
CA HIS A 235 15.76 -1.77 5.81
C HIS A 235 14.64 -2.38 4.98
N SER A 236 14.88 -2.68 3.70
CA SER A 236 13.84 -3.12 2.76
C SER A 236 14.40 -4.20 1.86
N LEU A 237 13.76 -5.36 1.81
CA LEU A 237 13.97 -6.41 0.83
C LEU A 237 12.88 -6.35 -0.24
N ALA A 238 13.24 -6.68 -1.47
CA ALA A 238 12.28 -6.95 -2.52
C ALA A 238 12.78 -8.08 -3.41
N VAL A 239 11.85 -8.80 -4.04
CA VAL A 239 12.17 -9.95 -4.90
C VAL A 239 11.55 -9.79 -6.28
N SER A 240 12.32 -10.08 -7.33
CA SER A 240 11.81 -10.21 -8.69
C SER A 240 12.01 -11.64 -9.18
N LYS A 241 11.70 -11.87 -10.46
CA LYS A 241 11.92 -13.15 -11.14
C LYS A 241 13.32 -13.71 -10.95
N ASP A 242 14.35 -12.87 -11.09
CA ASP A 242 15.74 -13.33 -11.15
C ASP A 242 16.63 -12.75 -10.05
N PHE A 243 16.16 -11.76 -9.30
CA PHE A 243 16.99 -11.01 -8.36
C PHE A 243 16.32 -10.79 -6.99
N LEU A 244 17.17 -10.64 -5.98
CA LEU A 244 16.85 -10.00 -4.71
C LEU A 244 17.41 -8.58 -4.72
N TYR A 245 16.69 -7.66 -4.09
CA TYR A 245 17.09 -6.27 -3.94
C TYR A 245 17.03 -5.87 -2.48
N TRP A 246 17.95 -5.02 -2.06
CA TRP A 246 17.91 -4.44 -0.73
C TRP A 246 18.49 -3.04 -0.69
N GLN A 247 18.08 -2.29 0.34
CA GLN A 247 18.75 -1.05 0.71
C GLN A 247 19.83 -1.35 1.76
N ASN A 248 21.04 -0.83 1.55
CA ASN A 248 22.11 -0.82 2.55
C ASN A 248 22.36 0.61 3.04
N TYR A 249 22.32 0.81 4.36
CA TYR A 249 22.57 2.10 5.01
C TYR A 249 24.05 2.50 4.90
N GLU A 250 24.96 1.62 5.30
CA GLU A 250 26.41 1.92 5.40
C GLU A 250 27.09 2.01 4.03
N GLN A 251 26.64 1.19 3.07
CA GLN A 251 27.18 1.20 1.69
C GLN A 251 26.30 2.01 0.73
N GLU A 252 25.46 2.89 1.29
CA GLU A 252 24.56 3.84 0.63
C GLU A 252 24.01 3.40 -0.73
N GLY A 253 22.82 2.80 -0.77
CA GLY A 253 22.08 2.67 -2.02
C GLY A 253 21.35 1.34 -2.17
N ILE A 254 20.92 1.09 -3.40
CA ILE A 254 20.13 -0.09 -3.76
C ILE A 254 21.06 -1.15 -4.33
N TRP A 255 21.04 -2.32 -3.71
CA TRP A 255 21.82 -3.47 -4.10
C TRP A 255 20.94 -4.50 -4.79
N GLN A 256 21.53 -5.22 -5.75
CA GLN A 256 20.89 -6.27 -6.53
C GLN A 256 21.76 -7.52 -6.47
N LEU A 257 21.17 -8.67 -6.15
CA LEU A 257 21.82 -9.98 -6.13
C LEU A 257 21.04 -10.96 -7.02
N PRO A 258 21.68 -11.67 -7.98
CA PRO A 258 21.04 -12.76 -8.68
C PRO A 258 20.62 -13.88 -7.71
N LYS A 259 19.38 -14.36 -7.81
CA LYS A 259 18.90 -15.49 -6.97
C LYS A 259 19.64 -16.80 -7.23
N TYR A 260 20.29 -16.92 -8.39
CA TYR A 260 21.05 -18.09 -8.80
C TYR A 260 22.54 -17.71 -8.82
N PRO A 261 23.37 -18.22 -7.88
CA PRO A 261 24.76 -17.77 -7.71
C PRO A 261 25.63 -17.91 -8.98
N ALA A 262 25.32 -18.89 -9.83
CA ALA A 262 26.00 -19.05 -11.13
C ALA A 262 25.83 -17.86 -12.09
N ARG A 263 24.89 -16.93 -11.82
CA ARG A 263 24.60 -15.76 -12.65
C ARG A 263 25.34 -14.49 -12.22
N GLY A 264 26.17 -14.55 -11.18
CA GLY A 264 27.02 -13.44 -10.75
C GLY A 264 26.87 -13.07 -9.28
N THR A 265 27.57 -12.01 -8.89
CA THR A 265 27.64 -11.49 -7.51
C THR A 265 26.72 -10.29 -7.30
N ALA A 266 26.57 -9.86 -6.05
CA ALA A 266 25.87 -8.64 -5.72
C ALA A 266 26.51 -7.41 -6.38
N ARG A 267 25.67 -6.49 -6.86
CA ARG A 267 26.11 -5.19 -7.40
C ARG A 267 25.23 -4.05 -6.90
N ARG A 268 25.80 -2.85 -6.79
CA ARG A 268 25.08 -1.61 -6.48
C ARG A 268 24.47 -1.02 -7.75
N LEU A 269 23.21 -0.58 -7.67
CA LEU A 269 22.52 0.12 -8.74
C LEU A 269 22.87 1.62 -8.72
N PRO A 270 22.84 2.31 -9.88
CA PRO A 270 23.12 3.74 -9.96
C PRO A 270 21.97 4.53 -9.35
N THR A 271 22.13 5.02 -8.12
CA THR A 271 21.15 5.86 -7.44
C THR A 271 21.45 7.34 -7.64
N LEU A 272 20.43 8.20 -7.63
CA LEU A 272 20.66 9.65 -7.62
C LEU A 272 21.42 10.04 -6.34
N PRO A 273 22.38 10.98 -6.42
CA PRO A 273 23.03 11.52 -5.23
C PRO A 273 21.95 12.20 -4.40
N CYS A 274 21.68 11.69 -3.20
CA CYS A 274 20.64 12.26 -2.36
C CYS A 274 21.20 12.78 -1.03
N ASN A 275 21.00 14.09 -0.82
CA ASN A 275 21.28 14.75 0.44
C ASN A 275 20.25 14.23 1.46
N ARG A 276 20.69 13.32 2.34
CA ARG A 276 19.88 12.57 3.33
C ARG A 276 19.26 11.24 2.83
N CYS A 277 20.01 10.41 2.10
CA CYS A 277 19.63 9.03 1.77
C CYS A 277 19.50 8.08 2.97
N TRP A 278 19.84 8.58 4.16
CA TRP A 278 19.53 8.00 5.46
C TRP A 278 18.02 7.72 5.68
N VAL A 279 17.15 8.22 4.80
CA VAL A 279 15.69 8.10 4.89
C VAL A 279 15.17 6.97 3.98
N TYR A 280 14.97 5.80 4.59
CA TYR A 280 14.08 4.69 4.22
C TYR A 280 13.65 4.56 2.74
N HIS A 281 14.54 4.05 1.88
CA HIS A 281 14.13 3.68 0.53
C HIS A 281 13.37 2.35 0.57
N ARG A 282 12.11 2.38 0.14
CA ARG A 282 11.26 1.19 0.03
C ARG A 282 11.23 0.74 -1.41
N ILE A 283 11.43 -0.56 -1.62
CA ILE A 283 11.57 -1.14 -2.95
C ILE A 283 10.34 -1.97 -3.23
N ALA A 284 9.70 -1.73 -4.37
CA ALA A 284 8.70 -2.64 -4.93
C ALA A 284 9.16 -3.10 -6.31
N THR A 285 8.88 -4.37 -6.63
CA THR A 285 9.28 -4.98 -7.90
C THR A 285 8.06 -5.19 -8.78
N ASN A 286 8.25 -5.04 -10.09
CA ASN A 286 7.26 -5.37 -11.10
C ASN A 286 7.24 -6.88 -11.39
N TYR A 287 7.20 -7.71 -10.35
CA TYR A 287 7.21 -9.15 -10.50
C TYR A 287 5.82 -9.62 -10.95
N LYS A 288 5.64 -9.85 -12.25
CA LYS A 288 4.31 -10.10 -12.82
C LYS A 288 3.67 -11.37 -12.25
N ILE A 289 2.35 -11.34 -12.02
CA ILE A 289 1.58 -12.50 -11.53
C ILE A 289 1.85 -13.75 -12.40
N LYS A 290 1.83 -13.61 -13.73
CA LYS A 290 2.13 -14.72 -14.65
C LYS A 290 3.50 -15.36 -14.41
N GLU A 291 4.51 -14.55 -14.09
CA GLU A 291 5.87 -15.02 -13.82
C GLU A 291 6.00 -15.65 -12.43
N GLN A 292 5.35 -15.04 -11.44
CA GLN A 292 5.24 -15.60 -10.09
C GLN A 292 4.56 -16.97 -10.07
N LEU A 293 3.60 -17.21 -10.96
CA LEU A 293 2.84 -18.46 -11.02
C LEU A 293 3.42 -19.55 -11.94
N HIS A 294 4.55 -19.28 -12.60
CA HIS A 294 5.16 -20.24 -13.52
C HIS A 294 5.64 -21.49 -12.76
N GLY A 295 4.99 -22.63 -12.99
CA GLY A 295 5.26 -23.89 -12.29
C GLY A 295 4.58 -24.04 -10.93
N VAL A 296 3.81 -23.04 -10.48
CA VAL A 296 3.10 -23.07 -9.19
C VAL A 296 1.74 -23.76 -9.34
N LYS A 297 1.56 -24.85 -8.60
CA LYS A 297 0.29 -25.58 -8.47
C LYS A 297 -0.58 -24.97 -7.36
N GLY A 298 -1.90 -25.15 -7.43
CA GLY A 298 -2.81 -24.79 -6.34
C GLY A 298 -3.09 -23.29 -6.14
N CYS A 299 -2.77 -22.43 -7.13
CA CYS A 299 -2.97 -20.98 -7.05
C CYS A 299 -3.96 -20.45 -8.11
N SER A 300 -5.15 -21.03 -8.14
CA SER A 300 -6.18 -20.71 -9.14
C SER A 300 -6.76 -19.31 -8.98
N ALA A 301 -7.02 -18.87 -7.75
CA ALA A 301 -7.61 -17.56 -7.47
C ALA A 301 -6.72 -16.42 -7.98
N LEU A 302 -5.42 -16.43 -7.67
CA LEU A 302 -4.48 -15.44 -8.21
C LEU A 302 -4.30 -15.57 -9.74
N ARG A 303 -4.37 -16.79 -10.29
CA ARG A 303 -4.31 -17.01 -11.75
C ARG A 303 -5.50 -16.41 -12.49
N ALA A 304 -6.68 -16.42 -11.87
CA ALA A 304 -7.90 -15.83 -12.45
C ALA A 304 -7.83 -14.30 -12.58
N LEU A 305 -6.90 -13.65 -11.87
CA LEU A 305 -6.69 -12.20 -11.96
C LEU A 305 -5.81 -11.78 -13.15
N ILE A 306 -5.23 -12.74 -13.88
CA ILE A 306 -4.48 -12.44 -15.10
C ILE A 306 -5.51 -12.10 -16.20
N PRO A 307 -5.44 -10.90 -16.82
CA PRO A 307 -6.35 -10.54 -17.91
C PRO A 307 -6.29 -11.58 -19.03
N SER A 308 -7.45 -12.12 -19.41
CA SER A 308 -7.56 -13.06 -20.52
C SER A 308 -7.57 -12.27 -21.82
N ASN A 309 -6.48 -12.24 -22.57
CA ASN A 309 -6.56 -11.84 -23.98
C ASN A 309 -7.28 -12.97 -24.75
N SER A 310 -8.61 -12.97 -24.76
CA SER A 310 -9.41 -13.91 -25.56
C SER A 310 -9.74 -13.31 -26.93
N SER A 311 -8.96 -13.68 -27.95
CA SER A 311 -9.53 -14.09 -29.25
C SER A 311 -8.57 -15.02 -30.00
N THR A 312 -8.52 -16.27 -29.53
CA THR A 312 -8.28 -17.41 -30.41
C THR A 312 -9.45 -17.53 -31.39
N SER A 313 -9.24 -17.10 -32.63
CA SER A 313 -10.02 -17.59 -33.77
C SER A 313 -9.13 -18.52 -34.60
N ASN A 314 -9.63 -19.74 -34.79
CA ASN A 314 -9.04 -20.78 -35.61
C ASN A 314 -8.98 -20.33 -37.08
N SER A 315 -7.78 -20.32 -37.66
CA SER A 315 -7.63 -20.69 -39.07
C SER A 315 -6.17 -21.08 -39.35
N SER A 316 -6.01 -22.32 -39.78
CA SER A 316 -4.82 -22.88 -40.40
C SER A 316 -4.51 -22.17 -41.72
N SER A 317 -3.33 -21.54 -41.80
CA SER A 317 -2.58 -21.40 -43.06
C SER A 317 -1.12 -21.05 -42.78
N THR A 318 -0.24 -21.93 -43.25
CA THR A 318 1.21 -21.75 -43.41
C THR A 318 1.55 -20.59 -44.34
N SER A 319 2.44 -19.69 -43.91
CA SER A 319 3.43 -19.02 -44.79
C SER A 319 4.49 -18.25 -43.97
N ASN A 320 5.70 -18.21 -44.53
CA ASN A 320 6.98 -17.85 -43.93
C ASN A 320 7.23 -16.37 -43.61
N SER A 321 8.10 -16.18 -42.61
CA SER A 321 9.19 -15.20 -42.46
C SER A 321 8.96 -13.67 -42.49
N SER A 322 9.50 -13.08 -41.42
CA SER A 322 10.16 -11.76 -41.26
C SER A 322 9.36 -10.50 -40.94
N SER A 323 9.78 -9.91 -39.82
CA SER A 323 9.77 -8.50 -39.43
C SER A 323 8.52 -7.91 -38.76
N THR A 324 8.83 -6.91 -37.94
CA THR A 324 7.98 -5.89 -37.29
C THR A 324 7.24 -6.27 -36.00
N SER A 325 7.86 -5.81 -34.90
CA SER A 325 7.24 -5.18 -33.73
C SER A 325 5.81 -5.59 -33.38
N SER A 326 5.68 -6.31 -32.25
CA SER A 326 4.42 -6.52 -31.54
C SER A 326 3.62 -5.21 -31.42
N PRO A 327 2.39 -5.12 -31.96
CA PRO A 327 1.50 -4.01 -31.69
C PRO A 327 0.70 -4.33 -30.42
N GLU A 328 1.34 -4.28 -29.26
CA GLU A 328 0.63 -4.27 -27.98
C GLU A 328 0.66 -2.85 -27.40
N CYS A 329 -0.09 -1.97 -28.06
CA CYS A 329 -0.62 -0.70 -27.54
C CYS A 329 -1.71 -0.21 -28.51
N ALA A 330 -2.74 -1.01 -28.73
CA ALA A 330 -4.05 -0.52 -29.19
C ALA A 330 -5.06 -0.76 -28.07
N ALA A 331 -4.73 -0.28 -26.87
CA ALA A 331 -5.73 -0.16 -25.81
C ALA A 331 -6.70 0.95 -26.25
N SER A 332 -7.99 0.62 -26.30
CA SER A 332 -9.03 1.60 -26.56
C SER A 332 -8.88 2.77 -25.59
N VAL A 333 -9.07 4.00 -26.05
CA VAL A 333 -9.01 5.22 -25.21
C VAL A 333 -9.99 5.13 -24.04
N CYS A 334 -11.06 4.33 -24.18
CA CYS A 334 -12.03 4.04 -23.13
C CYS A 334 -11.65 2.91 -22.17
N GLN A 335 -10.57 2.16 -22.43
CA GLN A 335 -10.18 1.03 -21.60
C GLN A 335 -9.76 1.50 -20.21
N ASN A 336 -10.58 1.19 -19.19
CA ASN A 336 -10.44 1.64 -17.80
C ASN A 336 -10.45 3.17 -17.62
N TYR A 337 -11.03 3.92 -18.57
CA TYR A 337 -11.14 5.36 -18.43
C TYR A 337 -12.24 5.74 -17.43
N CYS A 338 -13.47 5.27 -17.58
CA CYS A 338 -14.52 5.52 -16.58
C CYS A 338 -14.43 4.52 -15.42
N PHE A 339 -14.64 4.99 -14.18
CA PHE A 339 -14.56 4.17 -12.99
C PHE A 339 -15.86 3.39 -12.73
N ALA A 340 -17.00 4.10 -12.64
CA ALA A 340 -18.34 3.54 -12.49
C ALA A 340 -19.32 4.31 -13.39
N GLY A 341 -19.21 4.07 -14.69
CA GLY A 341 -19.88 4.83 -15.72
C GLY A 341 -19.57 4.31 -17.10
N GLU A 342 -20.38 4.72 -18.07
CA GLU A 342 -20.22 4.35 -19.46
C GLU A 342 -19.29 5.35 -20.16
N CYS A 343 -18.28 4.82 -20.87
CA CYS A 343 -17.33 5.63 -21.63
C CYS A 343 -17.82 5.85 -23.06
N SER A 344 -17.85 7.11 -23.48
CA SER A 344 -18.07 7.53 -24.86
C SER A 344 -16.85 8.30 -25.37
N VAL A 345 -16.65 8.40 -26.68
CA VAL A 345 -15.54 9.16 -27.27
C VAL A 345 -16.13 10.35 -28.02
N SER A 346 -15.64 11.56 -27.74
CA SER A 346 -16.05 12.80 -28.38
C SER A 346 -15.63 12.84 -29.85
N ALA A 347 -16.17 13.79 -30.62
CA ALA A 347 -15.78 14.00 -32.01
C ALA A 347 -14.30 14.39 -32.18
N GLU A 348 -13.64 14.91 -31.14
CA GLU A 348 -12.19 15.17 -31.12
C GLU A 348 -11.34 13.96 -30.68
N GLY A 349 -11.97 12.83 -30.35
CA GLY A 349 -11.27 11.62 -29.91
C GLY A 349 -10.99 11.54 -28.41
N GLU A 350 -11.58 12.44 -27.60
CA GLU A 350 -11.41 12.44 -26.15
C GLU A 350 -12.46 11.56 -25.45
N PRO A 351 -12.09 10.79 -24.41
CA PRO A 351 -13.04 9.96 -23.69
C PRO A 351 -13.87 10.80 -22.70
N THR A 352 -15.17 10.56 -22.67
CA THR A 352 -16.14 11.23 -21.79
C THR A 352 -16.97 10.18 -21.05
N CYS A 353 -17.16 10.35 -19.75
CA CYS A 353 -17.88 9.40 -18.92
C CYS A 353 -19.31 9.86 -18.61
N SER A 354 -20.26 8.96 -18.76
CA SER A 354 -21.62 9.11 -18.22
C SER A 354 -21.74 8.28 -16.95
N CYS A 355 -21.95 8.93 -15.81
CA CYS A 355 -21.83 8.27 -14.52
C CYS A 355 -23.09 7.50 -14.12
N GLU A 356 -22.86 6.31 -13.55
CA GLU A 356 -23.90 5.55 -12.89
C GLU A 356 -24.43 6.30 -11.66
N ALA A 357 -25.67 5.97 -11.25
CA ALA A 357 -26.30 6.61 -10.10
C ALA A 357 -25.43 6.47 -8.83
N GLY A 358 -25.23 7.57 -8.10
CA GLY A 358 -24.36 7.60 -6.94
C GLY A 358 -22.87 7.80 -7.23
N TYR A 359 -22.48 7.96 -8.50
CA TYR A 359 -21.11 8.33 -8.89
C TYR A 359 -21.08 9.68 -9.59
N SER A 360 -20.01 10.44 -9.39
CA SER A 360 -19.79 11.74 -10.03
C SER A 360 -18.31 11.98 -10.32
N GLY A 361 -18.02 13.10 -11.00
CA GLY A 361 -16.68 13.44 -11.49
C GLY A 361 -16.52 13.14 -12.99
N GLU A 362 -15.49 13.75 -13.60
CA GLU A 362 -15.18 13.63 -15.04
C GLU A 362 -15.00 12.16 -15.49
N ARG A 363 -14.63 11.28 -14.56
CA ARG A 363 -14.40 9.85 -14.80
C ARG A 363 -15.27 8.95 -13.93
N CYS A 364 -16.32 9.51 -13.31
CA CYS A 364 -17.23 8.79 -12.42
C CYS A 364 -16.52 8.14 -11.22
N GLU A 365 -15.47 8.79 -10.74
CA GLU A 365 -14.59 8.27 -9.71
C GLU A 365 -15.00 8.62 -8.27
N VAL A 366 -15.95 9.55 -8.11
CA VAL A 366 -16.38 10.06 -6.81
C VAL A 366 -17.68 9.35 -6.47
N ALA A 367 -17.60 8.31 -5.64
CA ALA A 367 -18.81 7.70 -5.08
C ALA A 367 -19.41 8.64 -4.02
N ALA A 368 -20.68 9.00 -4.17
CA ALA A 368 -21.40 9.93 -3.31
C ALA A 368 -21.42 9.52 -1.83
N CYS A 369 -21.36 8.22 -1.56
CA CYS A 369 -21.31 7.64 -0.22
C CYS A 369 -19.90 7.38 0.32
N GLN A 370 -18.85 7.58 -0.47
CA GLN A 370 -17.48 7.31 -0.03
C GLN A 370 -17.07 8.27 1.09
N ASN A 371 -16.72 7.72 2.26
CA ASN A 371 -16.30 8.46 3.46
C ASN A 371 -17.27 9.55 3.93
N TYR A 372 -18.54 9.51 3.50
CA TYR A 372 -19.52 10.48 3.94
C TYR A 372 -20.01 10.16 5.35
N CYS A 373 -20.50 8.94 5.59
CA CYS A 373 -20.89 8.48 6.92
C CYS A 373 -19.67 7.95 7.68
N LEU A 374 -19.47 8.45 8.89
CA LEU A 374 -18.34 8.12 9.76
C LEU A 374 -18.78 7.15 10.87
N ASN A 375 -17.84 6.63 11.65
CA ASN A 375 -18.09 5.82 12.86
C ASN A 375 -19.06 4.64 12.65
N GLY A 376 -18.97 3.96 11.50
CA GLY A 376 -19.84 2.83 11.18
C GLY A 376 -21.26 3.21 10.73
N GLY A 377 -21.51 4.47 10.40
CA GLY A 377 -22.76 4.91 9.80
C GLY A 377 -22.97 4.31 8.41
N VAL A 378 -24.18 3.82 8.13
CA VAL A 378 -24.57 3.27 6.83
C VAL A 378 -25.05 4.40 5.92
N CYS A 379 -24.40 4.57 4.77
CA CYS A 379 -24.80 5.57 3.78
C CYS A 379 -25.89 5.03 2.84
N SER A 380 -26.89 5.85 2.56
CA SER A 380 -27.95 5.61 1.58
C SER A 380 -28.13 6.84 0.69
N LEU A 381 -28.51 6.62 -0.56
CA LEU A 381 -28.85 7.69 -1.50
C LEU A 381 -30.36 7.82 -1.59
N ARG A 382 -30.89 9.03 -1.40
CA ARG A 382 -32.30 9.40 -1.62
C ARG A 382 -32.48 9.96 -3.04
N GLU A 383 -33.74 10.22 -3.41
CA GLU A 383 -34.07 10.83 -4.70
C GLU A 383 -33.23 12.09 -4.94
N GLY A 384 -32.60 12.19 -6.11
CA GLY A 384 -31.71 13.32 -6.47
C GLY A 384 -30.24 13.18 -6.06
N ASN A 385 -29.74 11.97 -5.74
CA ASN A 385 -28.38 11.72 -5.24
C ASN A 385 -28.08 12.39 -3.88
N GLU A 386 -29.11 12.70 -3.10
CA GLU A 386 -28.94 13.24 -1.76
C GLU A 386 -28.49 12.12 -0.80
N ARG A 387 -27.38 12.37 -0.10
CA ARG A 387 -26.70 11.41 0.77
C ARG A 387 -27.27 11.46 2.19
N ALA A 388 -27.64 10.30 2.75
CA ALA A 388 -28.19 10.19 4.09
C ALA A 388 -27.48 9.09 4.89
N CYS A 389 -27.14 9.39 6.15
CA CYS A 389 -26.47 8.45 7.05
C CYS A 389 -27.43 7.88 8.09
N GLN A 390 -27.40 6.56 8.25
CA GLN A 390 -27.99 5.87 9.39
C GLN A 390 -26.88 5.52 10.39
N CYS A 391 -26.85 6.19 11.54
CA CYS A 391 -25.75 6.07 12.48
C CYS A 391 -25.78 4.79 13.32
N ALA A 392 -24.58 4.26 13.58
CA ALA A 392 -24.38 3.15 14.51
C ALA A 392 -24.68 3.57 15.95
N ALA A 393 -24.98 2.59 16.81
CA ALA A 393 -25.29 2.83 18.22
C ALA A 393 -24.14 3.59 18.91
N GLY A 394 -24.49 4.69 19.57
CA GLY A 394 -23.51 5.57 20.23
C GLY A 394 -23.02 6.75 19.40
N PHE A 395 -23.50 6.94 18.17
CA PHE A 395 -23.18 8.07 17.29
C PHE A 395 -24.43 8.69 16.66
N GLN A 396 -24.37 9.97 16.31
CA GLN A 396 -25.46 10.77 15.73
C GLN A 396 -24.90 11.90 14.85
N GLY A 397 -25.81 12.68 14.25
CA GLY A 397 -25.48 13.75 13.30
C GLY A 397 -25.60 13.30 11.84
N GLU A 398 -25.63 14.26 10.92
CA GLU A 398 -25.80 14.02 9.46
C GLU A 398 -24.74 13.08 8.88
N ARG A 399 -23.57 13.03 9.50
CA ARG A 399 -22.43 12.18 9.10
C ARG A 399 -22.02 11.16 10.16
N CYS A 400 -22.78 11.01 11.24
CA CYS A 400 -22.45 10.13 12.37
C CYS A 400 -21.11 10.47 13.05
N ASP A 401 -20.72 11.72 13.00
CA ASP A 401 -19.48 12.27 13.55
C ASP A 401 -19.59 12.68 15.02
N VAL A 402 -20.81 12.71 15.56
CA VAL A 402 -21.08 13.12 16.94
C VAL A 402 -21.33 11.89 17.83
N PRO A 403 -20.53 11.62 18.87
CA PRO A 403 -20.87 10.60 19.87
C PRO A 403 -22.17 10.95 20.60
N ALA A 404 -23.15 10.05 20.58
CA ALA A 404 -24.46 10.23 21.22
C ALA A 404 -24.38 10.38 22.76
N LEU A 405 -23.30 9.87 23.38
CA LEU A 405 -23.03 10.02 24.81
C LEU A 405 -22.62 11.45 25.21
N LEU A 406 -22.08 12.26 24.29
CA LEU A 406 -21.74 13.67 24.56
C LEU A 406 -23.00 14.54 24.71
N THR A 407 -24.09 14.18 24.03
CA THR A 407 -25.35 14.96 24.06
C THR A 407 -26.10 14.77 25.38
N GLN A 408 -26.01 13.57 25.98
CA GLN A 408 -26.57 13.29 27.30
C GLN A 408 -25.80 13.98 28.43
N CYS A 409 -24.47 14.15 28.32
CA CYS A 409 -23.69 14.91 29.31
C CYS A 409 -23.98 16.43 29.24
N VAL A 410 -24.21 17.02 28.05
CA VAL A 410 -24.55 18.45 27.92
C VAL A 410 -25.94 18.78 28.50
N GLN A 411 -26.95 17.94 28.24
CA GLN A 411 -28.30 18.12 28.81
C GLN A 411 -28.35 17.85 30.33
N ALA A 412 -27.55 16.90 30.83
CA ALA A 412 -27.45 16.65 32.28
C ALA A 412 -26.73 17.78 33.01
N VAL A 413 -25.68 18.37 32.42
CA VAL A 413 -24.94 19.51 32.99
C VAL A 413 -25.76 20.80 32.95
N SER A 414 -26.58 21.03 31.91
CA SER A 414 -27.48 22.19 31.88
C SER A 414 -28.56 22.10 32.96
N LEU A 415 -29.18 20.93 33.15
CA LEU A 415 -30.16 20.70 34.23
C LEU A 415 -29.55 20.83 35.64
N LEU A 416 -28.28 20.43 35.82
CA LEU A 416 -27.57 20.55 37.10
C LEU A 416 -27.14 21.99 37.43
N LYS A 417 -26.81 22.80 36.42
CA LYS A 417 -26.50 24.23 36.59
C LYS A 417 -27.71 25.03 37.08
N ASP A 418 -28.89 24.74 36.52
CA ASP A 418 -30.13 25.43 36.88
C ASP A 418 -30.62 25.11 38.31
N LEU A 419 -30.23 23.96 38.88
CA LEU A 419 -30.67 23.51 40.20
C LEU A 419 -29.73 23.90 41.37
N LEU A 420 -28.43 24.15 41.13
CA LEU A 420 -27.43 24.23 42.21
C LEU A 420 -26.65 25.54 42.32
N ASN A 421 -26.72 26.45 41.34
CA ASN A 421 -26.08 27.78 41.39
C ASN A 421 -24.62 27.75 41.92
N ALA A 422 -23.84 26.72 41.56
CA ALA A 422 -22.47 26.51 42.02
C ALA A 422 -21.61 25.81 40.96
N ASP A 423 -20.29 25.97 41.09
CA ASP A 423 -19.28 25.60 40.11
C ASP A 423 -19.09 24.06 39.99
N VAL A 424 -19.32 23.55 38.78
CA VAL A 424 -19.58 22.12 38.46
C VAL A 424 -18.34 21.23 38.62
N SER A 425 -17.16 21.84 38.71
CA SER A 425 -15.85 21.18 38.83
C SER A 425 -15.70 20.32 40.09
N SER A 426 -16.40 20.66 41.17
CA SER A 426 -16.25 20.00 42.48
C SER A 426 -17.19 18.81 42.70
N VAL A 427 -18.30 18.73 41.95
CA VAL A 427 -19.37 17.75 42.19
C VAL A 427 -19.18 16.46 41.41
N ALA A 428 -18.57 16.52 40.21
CA ALA A 428 -18.42 15.37 39.33
C ALA A 428 -17.54 14.23 39.90
N LEU A 429 -16.56 14.56 40.75
CA LEU A 429 -15.64 13.60 41.35
C LEU A 429 -16.22 12.85 42.56
N SER A 430 -17.22 13.42 43.27
CA SER A 430 -17.75 12.82 44.50
C SER A 430 -18.85 11.77 44.27
N LYS A 431 -19.41 11.66 43.05
CA LYS A 431 -20.54 10.76 42.73
C LYS A 431 -20.25 9.67 41.70
N GLY A 432 -18.99 9.43 41.33
CA GLY A 432 -18.60 8.27 40.51
C GLY A 432 -18.94 8.37 39.02
N VAL A 433 -18.93 9.57 38.44
CA VAL A 433 -19.03 9.74 36.98
C VAL A 433 -17.70 9.32 36.34
N LYS A 434 -17.74 8.42 35.34
CA LYS A 434 -16.54 7.92 34.64
C LYS A 434 -15.76 9.07 33.97
N PRO A 435 -14.42 8.93 33.77
CA PRO A 435 -13.51 10.02 33.40
C PRO A 435 -13.79 10.73 32.07
N ALA A 436 -14.70 10.19 31.25
CA ALA A 436 -15.03 10.73 29.94
C ALA A 436 -15.84 12.05 29.97
N CYS A 437 -16.52 12.41 31.09
CA CYS A 437 -17.24 13.69 31.19
C CYS A 437 -16.43 14.81 31.89
N ALA A 438 -15.22 14.56 32.37
CA ALA A 438 -14.37 15.60 32.97
C ALA A 438 -13.53 16.38 31.93
N ALA A 439 -13.34 15.82 30.73
CA ALA A 439 -12.47 16.41 29.70
C ALA A 439 -13.16 17.48 28.82
N THR A 440 -14.46 17.74 29.00
CA THR A 440 -15.22 18.74 28.22
C THR A 440 -15.70 19.93 29.05
N ALA A 441 -15.27 20.02 30.31
CA ALA A 441 -15.60 21.13 31.22
C ALA A 441 -14.40 22.09 31.47
N LEU A 442 -13.34 21.96 30.67
CA LEU A 442 -12.21 22.90 30.62
C LEU A 442 -12.27 23.75 29.35
#